data_AF-A0A453D5I5-F1
#
_entry.id   AF-A0A453D5I5-F1
#
_cell.length_a   1.000
_cell.length_b   1.000
_cell.length_c   1.000
_cell.angle_alpha   90.00
_cell.angle_beta   90.00
_cell.angle_gamma   90.00
#
_symmetry.space_group_name_H-M   'P 1'
#
loop_
_entity.id
_entity.type
_entity.pdbx_description
1 polymer ?
#
loop_
_entity_poly.entity_id
_entity_poly.type
_entity_poly.pdbx_seq_one_letter_code
_entity_poly.pdbx_strand_id
1 'polypeptide(L)'
;DFAGVTPFMTSAQSGDVSTVKYLLDRGGDVTKADGQGRTVLHHAACKGSCKVTEFLLSKGVPVDIDCGRGTPLHQVATNEKDKTVKILLEHHADPNTTVTGLGTALMGALLYRSLKCMKLLIKGGADVNRRNSLLATPLVVATGHKGYTNFVQFLLKAGADPNIPDAYGRLPVEHAARRDCREEVEMLFPLTFPIPTIPNWSVDGIILHAKFESAKPLDQSHLERTKAIMKSQADHAFRLKDYKLASKAYGVAINAAPSATLYANRNLCKLLLDDGEGALSDALRCRMLRPNWAKACYRQAAAHMLLKVNYSLRPTI
;
A
#
# COMPACT_ATOMS: atom_id res chain seq x y z
N ASP A 1 10.18 -0.52 21.12
CA ASP A 1 11.42 0.09 20.62
C ASP A 1 11.19 1.60 20.47
N PHE A 2 11.78 2.41 21.36
CA PHE A 2 11.55 3.86 21.47
C PHE A 2 12.75 4.67 20.94
N ALA A 3 13.59 4.05 20.10
CA ALA A 3 14.79 4.67 19.58
C ALA A 3 14.48 6.05 18.97
N GLY A 4 15.17 7.09 19.44
CA GLY A 4 15.06 8.46 18.93
C GLY A 4 13.81 9.25 19.33
N VAL A 5 12.88 8.71 20.13
CA VAL A 5 11.71 9.46 20.60
C VAL A 5 12.14 10.51 21.63
N THR A 6 11.81 11.77 21.39
CA THR A 6 12.17 12.89 22.28
C THR A 6 11.04 13.24 23.26
N PRO A 7 11.32 13.92 24.39
CA PRO A 7 10.28 14.44 25.27
C PRO A 7 9.28 15.35 24.54
N PHE A 8 9.75 16.11 23.53
CA PHE A 8 8.89 16.95 22.70
C PHE A 8 7.88 16.12 21.89
N MET A 9 8.32 15.03 21.26
CA MET A 9 7.42 14.09 20.56
C MET A 9 6.41 13.45 21.50
N THR A 10 6.84 13.04 22.70
CA THR A 10 5.93 12.45 23.71
C THR A 10 4.89 13.46 24.17
N SER A 11 5.28 14.72 24.41
CA SER A 11 4.35 15.79 24.80
C SER A 11 3.24 15.99 23.77
N ALA A 12 3.54 15.82 22.48
CA ALA A 12 2.56 16.02 21.42
C ALA A 12 1.40 15.01 21.46
N GLN A 13 1.57 13.89 22.15
CA GLN A 13 0.56 12.85 22.32
C GLN A 13 -0.45 13.15 23.45
N SER A 14 -0.15 14.07 24.37
CA SER A 14 -1.01 14.30 25.54
C SER A 14 -2.22 15.21 25.26
N GLY A 15 -2.19 15.96 24.15
CA GLY A 15 -3.18 17.00 23.85
C GLY A 15 -2.96 18.31 24.61
N ASP A 16 -1.94 18.39 25.47
CA ASP A 16 -1.60 19.58 26.24
C ASP A 16 -0.72 20.56 25.45
N VAL A 17 -1.36 21.57 24.88
CA VAL A 17 -0.70 22.64 24.11
C VAL A 17 0.31 23.42 24.97
N SER A 18 0.08 23.57 26.28
CA SER A 18 0.97 24.35 27.15
C SER A 18 2.33 23.66 27.29
N THR A 19 2.34 22.34 27.50
CA THR A 19 3.58 21.56 27.58
C THR A 19 4.30 21.50 26.23
N VAL A 20 3.57 21.32 25.12
CA VAL A 20 4.15 21.36 23.77
C VAL A 20 4.77 22.74 23.48
N LYS A 21 4.06 23.82 23.80
CA LYS A 21 4.56 25.19 23.64
C LYS A 21 5.82 25.43 24.47
N TYR A 22 5.82 25.02 25.74
CA TYR A 22 6.99 25.15 26.61
C TYR A 22 8.22 24.45 26.01
N LEU A 23 8.07 23.22 25.52
CA LEU A 23 9.17 22.46 24.92
C LEU A 23 9.64 23.07 23.59
N LEU A 24 8.72 23.60 22.78
CA LEU A 24 9.05 24.33 21.56
C LEU A 24 9.85 25.61 21.87
N ASP A 25 9.40 26.41 22.84
CA ASP A 25 10.05 27.66 23.28
C ASP A 25 11.45 27.39 23.89
N ARG A 26 11.71 26.16 24.35
CA ARG A 26 13.02 25.69 24.86
C ARG A 26 13.91 25.05 23.79
N GLY A 27 13.58 25.21 22.50
CA GLY A 27 14.39 24.71 21.39
C GLY A 27 14.00 23.30 20.92
N GLY A 28 12.77 22.87 21.18
CA GLY A 28 12.24 21.61 20.64
C GLY A 28 12.27 21.59 19.12
N ASP A 29 13.09 20.70 18.56
CA ASP A 29 13.24 20.54 17.11
C ASP A 29 12.02 19.83 16.51
N VAL A 30 11.23 20.57 15.72
CA VAL A 30 10.03 20.07 15.03
C VAL A 30 10.36 19.13 13.87
N THR A 31 11.59 19.16 13.35
CA THR A 31 12.08 18.34 12.24
C THR A 31 12.78 17.07 12.70
N LYS A 32 13.17 17.00 13.99
CA LYS A 32 13.77 15.79 14.55
C LYS A 32 12.85 14.61 14.34
N ALA A 33 13.42 13.52 13.86
CA ALA A 33 12.73 12.27 13.59
C ALA A 33 13.12 11.18 14.61
N ASP A 34 12.16 10.34 14.99
CA ASP A 34 12.40 9.11 15.74
C ASP A 34 13.02 8.02 14.84
N GLY A 35 13.29 6.83 15.39
CA GLY A 35 13.84 5.70 14.65
C GLY A 35 12.94 5.17 13.51
N GLN A 36 11.70 5.63 13.42
CA GLN A 36 10.77 5.32 12.33
C GLN A 36 10.60 6.49 11.34
N GLY A 37 11.39 7.56 11.48
CA GLY A 37 11.28 8.75 10.66
C GLY A 37 10.19 9.74 11.10
N ARG A 38 9.47 9.47 12.20
CA ARG A 38 8.30 10.26 12.62
C ARG A 38 8.74 11.51 13.37
N THR A 39 8.15 12.64 13.01
CA THR A 39 8.36 13.93 13.67
C THR A 39 7.29 14.23 14.72
N VAL A 40 7.42 15.35 15.45
CA VAL A 40 6.45 15.79 16.46
C VAL A 40 5.01 15.89 15.90
N LEU A 41 4.85 16.33 14.65
CA LEU A 41 3.53 16.43 14.00
C LEU A 41 2.91 15.05 13.75
N HIS A 42 3.71 14.06 13.36
CA HIS A 42 3.24 12.68 13.22
C HIS A 42 2.73 12.12 14.56
N HIS A 43 3.46 12.38 15.67
CA HIS A 43 3.05 11.93 16.99
C HIS A 43 1.74 12.58 17.45
N ALA A 44 1.57 13.90 17.24
CA ALA A 44 0.31 14.59 17.51
C ALA A 44 -0.85 14.01 16.69
N ALA A 45 -0.62 13.87 15.39
CA ALA A 45 -1.64 13.44 14.45
C ALA A 45 -2.08 11.99 14.71
N CYS A 46 -1.13 11.05 14.83
CA CYS A 46 -1.41 9.63 15.10
C CYS A 46 -2.24 9.43 16.38
N LYS A 47 -1.95 10.22 17.42
CA LYS A 47 -2.70 10.12 18.68
C LYS A 47 -4.10 10.75 18.56
N GLY A 48 -4.33 11.62 17.58
CA GLY A 48 -5.56 12.39 17.42
C GLY A 48 -5.60 13.65 18.28
N SER A 49 -4.43 14.16 18.69
CA SER A 49 -4.28 15.36 19.52
C SER A 49 -4.59 16.61 18.70
N CYS A 50 -5.88 16.88 18.45
CA CYS A 50 -6.35 17.93 17.53
C CYS A 50 -5.79 19.32 17.87
N LYS A 51 -5.91 19.76 19.12
CA LYS A 51 -5.41 21.07 19.57
C LYS A 51 -3.91 21.22 19.41
N VAL A 52 -3.15 20.16 19.67
CA VAL A 52 -1.69 20.15 19.48
C VAL A 52 -1.35 20.16 18.00
N THR A 53 -2.10 19.44 17.17
CA THR A 53 -1.91 19.40 15.71
C THR A 53 -2.10 20.79 15.12
N GLU A 54 -3.23 21.46 15.44
CA GLU A 54 -3.50 22.85 15.05
C GLU A 54 -2.40 23.80 15.55
N PHE A 55 -1.98 23.66 16.81
CA PHE A 55 -0.91 24.48 17.37
C PHE A 55 0.41 24.33 16.59
N LEU A 56 0.86 23.09 16.34
CA LEU A 56 2.09 22.84 15.59
C LEU A 56 2.02 23.41 14.18
N LEU A 57 0.89 23.22 13.48
CA LEU A 57 0.68 23.78 12.13
C LEU A 57 0.67 25.32 12.15
N SER A 58 0.08 25.95 13.18
CA SER A 58 0.10 27.40 13.36
C SER A 58 1.51 27.98 13.59
N LYS A 59 2.47 27.14 13.97
CA LYS A 59 3.89 27.49 14.12
C LYS A 59 4.71 27.26 12.85
N GLY A 60 4.06 26.96 11.73
CA GLY A 60 4.71 26.76 10.43
C GLY A 60 5.41 25.41 10.30
N VAL A 61 5.09 24.42 11.15
CA VAL A 61 5.56 23.05 10.92
C VAL A 61 4.99 22.56 9.59
N PRO A 62 5.83 22.09 8.64
CA PRO A 62 5.34 21.63 7.35
C PRO A 62 4.30 20.52 7.52
N VAL A 63 3.17 20.64 6.82
CA VAL A 63 2.03 19.72 6.97
C VAL A 63 2.30 18.34 6.34
N ASP A 64 3.08 18.31 5.26
CA ASP A 64 3.39 17.11 4.46
C ASP A 64 4.80 16.56 4.71
N ILE A 65 5.30 16.62 5.95
CA ILE A 65 6.57 15.96 6.30
C ILE A 65 6.40 14.45 6.10
N ASP A 66 7.21 13.82 5.25
CA ASP A 66 7.17 12.37 5.05
C ASP A 66 8.12 11.66 6.02
N CYS A 67 7.61 10.67 6.77
CA CYS A 67 8.42 9.80 7.63
C CYS A 67 9.03 8.58 6.90
N GLY A 68 8.95 8.54 5.56
CA GLY A 68 9.30 7.38 4.73
C GLY A 68 8.21 6.29 4.71
N ARG A 69 7.16 6.47 5.51
CA ARG A 69 5.92 5.67 5.51
C ARG A 69 4.69 6.54 5.28
N GLY A 70 4.90 7.79 4.88
CA GLY A 70 3.86 8.75 4.57
C GLY A 70 3.83 9.97 5.46
N THR A 71 3.06 10.95 4.99
CA THR A 71 2.77 12.19 5.69
C THR A 71 1.87 11.96 6.91
N PRO A 72 1.70 12.95 7.81
CA PRO A 72 0.72 12.88 8.88
C PRO A 72 -0.68 12.48 8.38
N LEU A 73 -1.09 12.96 7.19
CA LEU A 73 -2.38 12.63 6.59
C LEU A 73 -2.53 11.13 6.29
N HIS A 74 -1.47 10.45 5.86
CA HIS A 74 -1.46 9.00 5.66
C HIS A 74 -1.66 8.24 6.98
N GLN A 75 -1.02 8.71 8.06
CA GLN A 75 -1.07 8.04 9.36
C GLN A 75 -2.44 8.18 10.06
N VAL A 76 -3.19 9.23 9.75
CA VAL A 76 -4.50 9.49 10.36
C VAL A 76 -5.68 9.06 9.49
N ALA A 77 -5.44 8.55 8.28
CA ALA A 77 -6.48 8.02 7.41
C ALA A 77 -7.01 6.65 7.90
N THR A 78 -7.38 6.56 9.17
CA THR A 78 -7.88 5.35 9.85
C THR A 78 -9.21 5.66 10.54
N ASN A 79 -9.81 4.68 11.22
CA ASN A 79 -11.02 4.94 12.04
C ASN A 79 -10.71 5.90 13.20
N GLU A 80 -11.72 6.68 13.61
CA GLU A 80 -11.69 7.59 14.77
C GLU A 80 -10.72 8.78 14.73
N LYS A 81 -10.08 9.04 13.58
CA LYS A 81 -9.15 10.15 13.38
C LYS A 81 -9.64 11.21 12.38
N ASP A 82 -10.95 11.22 12.10
CA ASP A 82 -11.59 12.10 11.12
C ASP A 82 -11.42 13.59 11.44
N LYS A 83 -11.44 13.97 12.73
CA LYS A 83 -11.17 15.37 13.14
C LYS A 83 -9.76 15.81 12.76
N THR A 84 -8.76 14.93 12.95
CA THR A 84 -7.37 15.23 12.61
C THR A 84 -7.15 15.26 11.09
N VAL A 85 -7.80 14.36 10.33
CA VAL A 85 -7.84 14.44 8.87
C VAL A 85 -8.35 15.79 8.40
N LYS A 86 -9.46 16.26 8.99
CA LYS A 86 -10.05 17.57 8.66
C LYS A 86 -9.07 18.71 8.91
N ILE A 87 -8.43 18.74 10.09
CA ILE A 87 -7.43 19.77 10.44
C ILE A 87 -6.29 19.79 9.44
N LEU A 88 -5.71 18.64 9.10
CA LEU A 88 -4.60 18.56 8.16
C LEU A 88 -4.99 19.10 6.78
N LEU A 89 -6.19 18.75 6.28
CA LEU A 89 -6.70 19.27 5.01
C LEU A 89 -6.99 20.78 5.04
N GLU A 90 -7.52 21.31 6.16
CA GLU A 90 -7.73 22.75 6.36
C GLU A 90 -6.41 23.53 6.39
N HIS A 91 -5.31 22.87 6.74
CA HIS A 91 -3.94 23.39 6.66
C HIS A 91 -3.20 22.95 5.39
N HIS A 92 -3.93 22.67 4.31
CA HIS A 92 -3.39 22.41 2.97
C HIS A 92 -2.51 21.16 2.82
N ALA A 93 -2.73 20.12 3.64
CA ALA A 93 -2.13 18.80 3.37
C ALA A 93 -2.56 18.29 1.98
N ASP A 94 -1.61 17.83 1.17
CA ASP A 94 -1.92 17.27 -0.14
C ASP A 94 -2.52 15.84 -0.01
N PRO A 95 -3.83 15.65 -0.30
CA PRO A 95 -4.45 14.34 -0.21
C PRO A 95 -3.98 13.34 -1.29
N ASN A 96 -3.28 13.82 -2.31
CA ASN A 96 -2.84 13.04 -3.47
C ASN A 96 -1.37 12.63 -3.38
N THR A 97 -0.66 13.00 -2.30
CA THR A 97 0.66 12.45 -2.01
C THR A 97 0.57 10.94 -1.98
N THR A 98 1.52 10.27 -2.65
CA THR A 98 1.55 8.82 -2.76
C THR A 98 2.70 8.24 -1.97
N VAL A 99 2.41 7.23 -1.16
CA VAL A 99 3.41 6.47 -0.41
C VAL A 99 3.51 5.07 -1.00
N THR A 100 4.75 4.62 -1.17
CA THR A 100 5.06 3.25 -1.56
C THR A 100 4.25 2.22 -0.79
N GLY A 101 3.55 1.35 -1.51
CA GLY A 101 2.78 0.23 -0.95
C GLY A 101 1.44 0.59 -0.31
N LEU A 102 1.28 1.75 0.32
CA LEU A 102 0.00 2.20 0.88
C LEU A 102 -0.87 2.92 -0.18
N GLY A 103 -0.25 3.62 -1.13
CA GLY A 103 -0.96 4.50 -2.06
C GLY A 103 -1.19 5.88 -1.45
N THR A 104 -2.34 6.48 -1.75
CA THR A 104 -2.77 7.77 -1.17
C THR A 104 -3.41 7.60 0.21
N ALA A 105 -3.63 8.69 0.93
CA ALA A 105 -4.42 8.67 2.16
C ALA A 105 -5.84 8.09 1.95
N LEU A 106 -6.45 8.29 0.76
CA LEU A 106 -7.75 7.70 0.41
C LEU A 106 -7.70 6.17 0.39
N MET A 107 -6.62 5.58 -0.13
CA MET A 107 -6.39 4.14 -0.09
C MET A 107 -6.24 3.62 1.35
N GLY A 108 -5.49 4.34 2.19
CA GLY A 108 -5.40 4.04 3.61
C GLY A 108 -6.78 4.00 4.27
N ALA A 109 -7.58 5.06 4.11
CA ALA A 109 -8.93 5.14 4.67
C ALA A 109 -9.84 4.00 4.20
N LEU A 110 -9.74 3.59 2.94
CA LEU A 110 -10.47 2.43 2.41
C LEU A 110 -10.04 1.13 3.08
N LEU A 111 -8.73 0.86 3.18
CA LEU A 111 -8.19 -0.36 3.79
C LEU A 111 -8.53 -0.47 5.29
N TYR A 112 -8.56 0.67 6.00
CA TYR A 112 -9.01 0.76 7.38
C TYR A 112 -10.54 0.87 7.52
N ARG A 113 -11.29 0.85 6.42
CA ARG A 113 -12.76 0.90 6.36
C ARG A 113 -13.34 2.15 7.04
N SER A 114 -12.66 3.29 6.94
CA SER A 114 -13.08 4.57 7.51
C SER A 114 -13.81 5.43 6.49
N LEU A 115 -15.13 5.22 6.37
CA LEU A 115 -15.97 6.00 5.44
C LEU A 115 -15.96 7.50 5.77
N LYS A 116 -15.83 7.87 7.05
CA LYS A 116 -15.73 9.27 7.49
C LYS A 116 -14.47 9.93 6.92
N CYS A 117 -13.31 9.28 7.03
CA CYS A 117 -12.06 9.79 6.48
C CYS A 117 -12.10 9.85 4.95
N MET A 118 -12.66 8.85 4.28
CA MET A 118 -12.81 8.88 2.81
C MET A 118 -13.65 10.08 2.33
N LYS A 119 -14.76 10.38 3.02
CA LYS A 119 -15.60 11.56 2.72
C LYS A 119 -14.82 12.86 2.86
N LEU A 120 -14.03 13.00 3.93
CA LEU A 120 -13.21 14.20 4.15
C LEU A 120 -12.11 14.33 3.10
N LEU A 121 -11.42 13.24 2.77
CA LEU A 121 -10.34 13.24 1.78
C LEU A 121 -10.84 13.61 0.39
N ILE A 122 -11.96 13.03 -0.07
CA ILE A 122 -12.56 13.40 -1.36
C ILE A 122 -13.03 14.86 -1.35
N LYS A 123 -13.65 15.33 -0.27
CA LYS A 123 -14.00 16.75 -0.12
C LYS A 123 -12.77 17.66 -0.14
N GLY A 124 -11.63 17.19 0.38
CA GLY A 124 -10.34 17.85 0.37
C GLY A 124 -9.58 17.78 -0.97
N GLY A 125 -10.16 17.17 -2.02
CA GLY A 125 -9.54 17.08 -3.34
C GLY A 125 -8.76 15.80 -3.62
N ALA A 126 -8.96 14.73 -2.84
CA ALA A 126 -8.39 13.42 -3.16
C ALA A 126 -8.94 12.90 -4.51
N ASP A 127 -8.05 12.51 -5.41
CA ASP A 127 -8.38 11.86 -6.67
C ASP A 127 -8.87 10.43 -6.40
N VAL A 128 -10.18 10.25 -6.61
CA VAL A 128 -10.90 8.98 -6.43
C VAL A 128 -10.44 7.89 -7.41
N ASN A 129 -9.77 8.26 -8.50
CA ASN A 129 -9.26 7.37 -9.54
C ASN A 129 -7.74 7.15 -9.44
N ARG A 130 -7.08 7.72 -8.43
CA ARG A 130 -5.62 7.59 -8.29
C ARG A 130 -5.22 6.14 -8.07
N ARG A 131 -4.39 5.63 -8.97
CA ARG A 131 -3.84 4.27 -8.86
C ARG A 131 -2.75 4.21 -7.78
N ASN A 132 -2.76 3.13 -7.00
CA ASN A 132 -1.63 2.79 -6.12
C ASN A 132 -0.47 2.19 -6.94
N SER A 133 0.59 1.79 -6.23
CA SER A 133 1.79 1.19 -6.82
C SER A 133 1.57 -0.17 -7.52
N LEU A 134 0.40 -0.79 -7.33
CA LEU A 134 -0.02 -2.02 -8.01
C LEU A 134 -1.01 -1.73 -9.15
N LEU A 135 -1.09 -0.48 -9.60
CA LEU A 135 -2.02 0.00 -10.63
C LEU A 135 -3.51 -0.19 -10.28
N ALA A 136 -3.86 -0.42 -9.02
CA ALA A 136 -5.24 -0.55 -8.58
C ALA A 136 -5.80 0.81 -8.17
N THR A 137 -7.02 1.14 -8.61
CA THR A 137 -7.80 2.29 -8.12
C THR A 137 -8.52 1.92 -6.82
N PRO A 138 -9.02 2.90 -6.04
CA PRO A 138 -9.82 2.61 -4.85
C PRO A 138 -11.02 1.71 -5.16
N LEU A 139 -11.64 1.88 -6.33
CA LEU A 139 -12.76 1.06 -6.77
C LEU A 139 -12.36 -0.40 -7.06
N VAL A 140 -11.21 -0.62 -7.72
CA VAL A 140 -10.64 -1.97 -7.91
C VAL A 140 -10.35 -2.62 -6.55
N VAL A 141 -9.78 -1.88 -5.59
CA VAL A 141 -9.51 -2.41 -4.25
C VAL A 141 -10.81 -2.77 -3.54
N ALA A 142 -11.82 -1.90 -3.55
CA ALA A 142 -13.10 -2.15 -2.88
C ALA A 142 -13.82 -3.38 -3.46
N THR A 143 -13.90 -3.49 -4.79
CA THR A 143 -14.48 -4.66 -5.49
C THR A 143 -13.66 -5.94 -5.32
N GLY A 144 -12.41 -5.86 -4.84
CA GLY A 144 -11.58 -7.01 -4.48
C GLY A 144 -11.86 -7.62 -3.09
N HIS A 145 -12.57 -6.92 -2.18
CA HIS A 145 -12.75 -7.36 -0.78
C HIS A 145 -14.21 -7.62 -0.34
N LYS A 146 -14.45 -8.75 0.33
CA LYS A 146 -15.77 -9.07 0.91
C LYS A 146 -16.21 -8.05 1.97
N GLY A 147 -17.47 -7.63 1.90
CA GLY A 147 -18.06 -6.66 2.83
C GLY A 147 -17.69 -5.20 2.55
N TYR A 148 -17.35 -4.87 1.29
CA TYR A 148 -17.00 -3.51 0.85
C TYR A 148 -18.07 -2.86 -0.05
N THR A 149 -19.24 -3.48 -0.21
CA THR A 149 -20.36 -2.99 -1.03
C THR A 149 -20.70 -1.51 -0.78
N ASN A 150 -20.75 -1.09 0.48
CA ASN A 150 -21.01 0.30 0.85
C ASN A 150 -19.90 1.27 0.40
N PHE A 151 -18.64 0.81 0.35
CA PHE A 151 -17.52 1.58 -0.18
C PHE A 151 -17.55 1.63 -1.71
N VAL A 152 -17.92 0.55 -2.39
CA VAL A 152 -18.15 0.53 -3.84
C VAL A 152 -19.21 1.57 -4.20
N GLN A 153 -20.37 1.52 -3.55
CA GLN A 153 -21.45 2.49 -3.78
C GLN A 153 -20.98 3.93 -3.52
N PHE A 154 -20.24 4.15 -2.43
CA PHE A 154 -19.71 5.47 -2.08
C PHE A 154 -18.71 6.00 -3.11
N LEU A 155 -17.77 5.16 -3.56
CA LEU A 155 -16.76 5.54 -4.56
C LEU A 155 -17.40 5.87 -5.91
N LEU A 156 -18.39 5.09 -6.36
CA LEU A 156 -19.14 5.38 -7.58
C LEU A 156 -19.87 6.73 -7.49
N LYS A 157 -20.56 6.99 -6.36
CA LYS A 157 -21.18 8.30 -6.10
C LYS A 157 -20.18 9.46 -6.05
N ALA A 158 -18.92 9.17 -5.72
CA ALA A 158 -17.84 10.14 -5.71
C ALA A 158 -17.11 10.31 -7.05
N GLY A 159 -17.58 9.66 -8.13
CA GLY A 159 -17.00 9.79 -9.47
C GLY A 159 -15.87 8.81 -9.78
N ALA A 160 -15.78 7.69 -9.07
CA ALA A 160 -14.87 6.61 -9.46
C ALA A 160 -15.27 6.05 -10.83
N ASP A 161 -14.29 5.92 -11.74
CA ASP A 161 -14.48 5.35 -13.07
C ASP A 161 -14.37 3.82 -13.01
N PRO A 162 -15.48 3.08 -13.26
CA PRO A 162 -15.47 1.62 -13.27
C PRO A 162 -14.84 1.01 -14.52
N ASN A 163 -14.36 1.83 -15.47
CA ASN A 163 -13.69 1.38 -16.70
C ASN A 163 -12.16 1.41 -16.56
N ILE A 164 -11.64 1.71 -15.38
CA ILE A 164 -10.21 1.62 -15.10
C ILE A 164 -9.85 0.19 -14.67
N PRO A 165 -9.05 -0.55 -15.45
CA PRO A 165 -8.65 -1.90 -15.08
C PRO A 165 -7.54 -1.90 -14.04
N ASP A 166 -7.43 -3.04 -13.35
CA ASP A 166 -6.27 -3.39 -12.54
C ASP A 166 -5.03 -3.70 -13.41
N ALA A 167 -3.90 -4.01 -12.76
CA ALA A 167 -2.67 -4.38 -13.46
C ALA A 167 -2.83 -5.55 -14.46
N TYR A 168 -3.83 -6.40 -14.29
CA TYR A 168 -4.05 -7.59 -15.11
C TYR A 168 -5.05 -7.34 -16.24
N GLY A 169 -5.56 -6.12 -16.38
CA GLY A 169 -6.58 -5.76 -17.36
C GLY A 169 -8.01 -6.05 -16.91
N ARG A 170 -8.24 -6.40 -15.64
CA ARG A 170 -9.59 -6.70 -15.14
C ARG A 170 -10.28 -5.47 -14.61
N LEU A 171 -11.53 -5.26 -15.01
CA LEU A 171 -12.39 -4.19 -14.53
C LEU A 171 -13.00 -4.53 -13.16
N PRO A 172 -13.39 -3.52 -12.36
CA PRO A 172 -14.15 -3.68 -11.13
C PRO A 172 -15.36 -4.63 -11.23
N VAL A 173 -16.11 -4.60 -12.35
CA VAL A 173 -17.29 -5.47 -12.55
C VAL A 173 -16.90 -6.96 -12.61
N GLU A 174 -15.73 -7.28 -13.17
CA GLU A 174 -15.21 -8.65 -13.23
C GLU A 174 -14.75 -9.13 -11.85
N HIS A 175 -14.17 -8.24 -11.02
CA HIS A 175 -13.82 -8.56 -9.63
C HIS A 175 -15.06 -8.87 -8.79
N ALA A 176 -16.10 -8.05 -8.90
CA ALA A 176 -17.39 -8.27 -8.24
C ALA A 176 -18.01 -9.62 -8.65
N ALA A 177 -18.03 -9.91 -9.96
CA ALA A 177 -18.58 -11.15 -10.51
C ALA A 177 -17.82 -12.40 -10.05
N ARG A 178 -16.47 -12.37 -10.05
CA ARG A 178 -15.62 -13.48 -9.57
C ARG A 178 -15.81 -13.79 -8.09
N ARG A 179 -16.28 -12.81 -7.31
CA ARG A 179 -16.57 -12.94 -5.89
C ARG A 179 -18.02 -13.31 -5.60
N ASP A 180 -18.83 -13.53 -6.63
CA ASP A 180 -20.26 -13.83 -6.56
C ASP A 180 -21.05 -12.71 -5.85
N CYS A 181 -20.62 -11.46 -6.00
CA CYS A 181 -21.27 -10.28 -5.43
C CYS A 181 -22.22 -9.64 -6.46
N ARG A 182 -23.41 -10.22 -6.64
CA ARG A 182 -24.43 -9.72 -7.60
C ARG A 182 -24.75 -8.24 -7.41
N GLU A 183 -24.95 -7.78 -6.17
CA GLU A 183 -25.25 -6.37 -5.87
C GLU A 183 -24.17 -5.42 -6.41
N GLU A 184 -22.88 -5.77 -6.27
CA GLU A 184 -21.77 -5.00 -6.84
C GLU A 184 -21.78 -5.03 -8.37
N VAL A 185 -22.11 -6.17 -9.00
CA VAL A 185 -22.26 -6.27 -10.46
C VAL A 185 -23.40 -5.39 -10.95
N GLU A 186 -24.55 -5.39 -10.28
CA GLU A 186 -25.71 -4.55 -10.63
C GLU A 186 -25.39 -3.05 -10.50
N MET A 187 -24.63 -2.66 -9.48
CA MET A 187 -24.16 -1.27 -9.35
C MET A 187 -23.20 -0.85 -10.47
N LEU A 188 -22.31 -1.75 -10.91
CA LEU A 188 -21.25 -1.44 -11.86
C LEU A 188 -21.69 -1.57 -13.32
N PHE A 189 -22.59 -2.50 -13.62
CA PHE A 189 -23.09 -2.82 -14.95
C PHE A 189 -23.53 -1.58 -15.77
N PRO A 190 -24.40 -0.69 -15.26
CA PRO A 190 -24.86 0.46 -16.05
C PRO A 190 -23.77 1.52 -16.29
N LEU A 191 -22.64 1.44 -15.59
CA LEU A 191 -21.53 2.40 -15.67
C LEU A 191 -20.31 1.85 -16.42
N THR A 192 -20.33 0.57 -16.80
CA THR A 192 -19.20 -0.13 -17.42
C THR A 192 -19.46 -0.38 -18.89
N PHE A 193 -18.47 -0.11 -19.75
CA PHE A 193 -18.56 -0.44 -21.17
C PHE A 193 -18.58 -1.95 -21.40
N PRO A 194 -19.29 -2.44 -22.43
CA PRO A 194 -19.27 -3.86 -22.78
C PRO A 194 -17.86 -4.39 -22.96
N ILE A 195 -17.55 -5.47 -22.24
CA ILE A 195 -16.26 -6.16 -22.35
C ILE A 195 -16.33 -7.11 -23.54
N PRO A 196 -15.50 -6.95 -24.59
CA PRO A 196 -15.61 -7.75 -25.82
C PRO A 196 -15.48 -9.26 -25.63
N THR A 197 -14.80 -9.70 -24.58
CA THR A 197 -14.62 -11.13 -24.25
C THR A 197 -15.83 -11.76 -23.57
N ILE A 198 -16.87 -10.99 -23.24
CA ILE A 198 -18.10 -11.45 -22.59
C ILE A 198 -19.26 -11.36 -23.60
N PRO A 199 -19.62 -12.49 -24.27
CA PRO A 199 -20.62 -12.45 -25.36
C PRO A 199 -22.02 -12.05 -24.90
N ASN A 200 -22.42 -12.48 -23.71
CA ASN A 200 -23.69 -12.08 -23.09
C ASN A 200 -23.44 -10.92 -22.12
N TRP A 201 -23.56 -9.68 -22.62
CA TRP A 201 -23.41 -8.48 -21.80
C TRP A 201 -24.68 -8.17 -21.00
N SER A 202 -24.90 -8.96 -19.96
CA SER A 202 -25.94 -8.77 -18.93
C SER A 202 -25.36 -9.06 -17.56
N VAL A 203 -26.04 -8.66 -16.48
CA VAL A 203 -25.61 -9.00 -15.11
C VAL A 203 -25.39 -10.51 -14.97
N ASP A 204 -26.33 -11.32 -15.44
CA ASP A 204 -26.21 -12.78 -15.40
C ASP A 204 -25.11 -13.31 -16.31
N GLY A 205 -24.96 -12.75 -17.51
CA GLY A 205 -23.90 -13.14 -18.44
C GLY A 205 -22.50 -12.85 -17.93
N ILE A 206 -22.28 -11.72 -17.25
CA ILE A 206 -21.01 -11.36 -16.60
C ILE A 206 -20.71 -12.32 -15.44
N ILE A 207 -21.70 -12.61 -14.59
CA ILE A 207 -21.55 -13.55 -13.46
C ILE A 207 -21.24 -14.96 -13.97
N LEU A 208 -21.97 -15.44 -14.98
CA LEU A 208 -21.75 -16.75 -15.59
C LEU A 208 -20.37 -16.83 -16.26
N HIS A 209 -19.96 -15.80 -16.99
CA HIS A 209 -18.63 -15.73 -17.59
C HIS A 209 -17.53 -15.78 -16.51
N ALA A 210 -17.66 -15.02 -15.43
CA ALA A 210 -16.71 -15.04 -14.33
C ALA A 210 -16.63 -16.42 -13.63
N LYS A 211 -17.75 -17.14 -13.51
CA LYS A 211 -17.80 -18.53 -12.99
C LYS A 211 -17.12 -19.51 -13.95
N PHE A 212 -17.34 -19.36 -15.24
CA PHE A 212 -16.66 -20.19 -16.24
C PHE A 212 -15.14 -19.95 -16.25
N GLU A 213 -14.71 -18.68 -16.25
CA GLU A 213 -13.29 -18.30 -16.19
C GLU A 213 -12.62 -18.72 -14.87
N SER A 214 -13.35 -18.76 -13.75
CA SER A 214 -12.80 -19.26 -12.49
C SER A 214 -12.76 -20.78 -12.40
N ALA A 215 -13.61 -21.48 -13.15
CA ALA A 215 -13.64 -22.93 -13.26
C ALA A 215 -12.61 -23.49 -14.27
N LYS A 216 -12.16 -22.68 -15.23
CA LYS A 216 -11.05 -23.06 -16.10
C LYS A 216 -9.79 -23.29 -15.26
N PRO A 217 -9.01 -24.35 -15.53
CA PRO A 217 -7.60 -24.36 -15.11
C PRO A 217 -6.97 -23.05 -15.57
N LEU A 218 -6.24 -22.36 -14.69
CA LEU A 218 -5.58 -21.11 -15.09
C LEU A 218 -4.78 -21.37 -16.37
N ASP A 219 -5.21 -20.72 -17.47
CA ASP A 219 -4.56 -20.86 -18.76
C ASP A 219 -3.11 -20.43 -18.61
N GLN A 220 -2.19 -21.26 -19.12
CA GLN A 220 -0.76 -20.96 -19.13
C GLN A 220 -0.49 -19.58 -19.75
N SER A 221 -1.29 -19.17 -20.75
CA SER A 221 -1.22 -17.83 -21.34
C SER A 221 -1.53 -16.71 -20.34
N HIS A 222 -2.54 -16.90 -19.48
CA HIS A 222 -2.90 -15.94 -18.42
C HIS A 222 -1.83 -15.85 -17.33
N LEU A 223 -1.28 -17.01 -16.93
CA LEU A 223 -0.18 -17.09 -15.96
C LEU A 223 1.08 -16.41 -16.48
N GLU A 224 1.44 -16.64 -17.74
CA GLU A 224 2.59 -16.00 -18.39
C GLU A 224 2.39 -14.49 -18.58
N ARG A 225 1.18 -14.05 -18.96
CA ARG A 225 0.84 -12.62 -19.01
C ARG A 225 0.95 -11.97 -17.64
N THR A 226 0.39 -12.61 -16.61
CA THR A 226 0.48 -12.15 -15.22
C THR A 226 1.92 -12.02 -14.76
N LYS A 227 2.74 -13.06 -15.01
CA LYS A 227 4.17 -13.06 -14.72
C LYS A 227 4.89 -11.91 -15.41
N ALA A 228 4.64 -11.67 -16.70
CA ALA A 228 5.29 -10.61 -17.46
C ALA A 228 4.99 -9.22 -16.88
N ILE A 229 3.71 -8.95 -16.60
CA ILE A 229 3.24 -7.68 -16.02
C ILE A 229 3.88 -7.46 -14.64
N MET A 230 3.74 -8.45 -13.75
CA MET A 230 4.22 -8.33 -12.37
C MET A 230 5.75 -8.25 -12.29
N LYS A 231 6.46 -8.96 -13.18
CA LYS A 231 7.91 -8.81 -13.33
C LYS A 231 8.28 -7.38 -13.77
N SER A 232 7.62 -6.83 -14.78
CA SER A 232 7.89 -5.47 -15.27
C SER A 232 7.70 -4.42 -14.17
N GLN A 233 6.62 -4.56 -13.39
CA GLN A 233 6.35 -3.70 -12.22
C GLN A 233 7.42 -3.87 -11.15
N ALA A 234 7.84 -5.10 -10.85
CA ALA A 234 8.90 -5.37 -9.90
C ALA A 234 10.24 -4.79 -10.34
N ASP A 235 10.58 -4.91 -11.63
CA ASP A 235 11.78 -4.32 -12.22
C ASP A 235 11.75 -2.78 -12.11
N HIS A 236 10.59 -2.16 -12.35
CA HIS A 236 10.40 -0.72 -12.19
C HIS A 236 10.56 -0.27 -10.73
N ALA A 237 9.88 -0.93 -9.79
CA ALA A 237 10.00 -0.66 -8.35
C ALA A 237 11.45 -0.83 -7.86
N PHE A 238 12.15 -1.86 -8.35
CA PHE A 238 13.55 -2.10 -8.01
C PHE A 238 14.46 -0.94 -8.46
N ARG A 239 14.24 -0.37 -9.66
CA ARG A 239 14.99 0.80 -10.15
C ARG A 239 14.78 2.05 -9.28
N LEU A 240 13.57 2.20 -8.72
CA LEU A 240 13.25 3.26 -7.76
C LEU A 240 13.77 2.97 -6.34
N LYS A 241 14.56 1.90 -6.14
CA LYS A 241 15.05 1.42 -4.85
C LYS A 241 13.95 1.03 -3.86
N ASP A 242 12.73 0.81 -4.35
CA ASP A 242 11.60 0.33 -3.57
C ASP A 242 11.63 -1.20 -3.51
N TYR A 243 12.59 -1.71 -2.75
CA TYR A 243 12.85 -3.15 -2.67
C TYR A 243 11.68 -3.91 -2.04
N LYS A 244 10.89 -3.26 -1.16
CA LYS A 244 9.73 -3.88 -0.51
C LYS A 244 8.61 -4.13 -1.51
N LEU A 245 8.27 -3.13 -2.33
CA LEU A 245 7.28 -3.30 -3.38
C LEU A 245 7.78 -4.27 -4.45
N ALA A 246 9.03 -4.13 -4.88
CA ALA A 246 9.64 -5.04 -5.85
C ALA A 246 9.55 -6.50 -5.38
N SER A 247 9.88 -6.76 -4.12
CA SER A 247 9.80 -8.10 -3.52
C SER A 247 8.38 -8.68 -3.57
N LYS A 248 7.36 -7.86 -3.23
CA LYS A 248 5.95 -8.25 -3.31
C LYS A 248 5.51 -8.56 -4.75
N ALA A 249 5.82 -7.68 -5.70
CA ALA A 249 5.47 -7.85 -7.11
C ALA A 249 6.14 -9.08 -7.72
N TYR A 250 7.43 -9.32 -7.41
CA TYR A 250 8.08 -10.58 -7.78
C TYR A 250 7.40 -11.79 -7.14
N GLY A 251 6.93 -11.69 -5.90
CA GLY A 251 6.17 -12.75 -5.25
C GLY A 251 4.90 -13.13 -6.00
N VAL A 252 4.14 -12.14 -6.47
CA VAL A 252 2.95 -12.38 -7.31
C VAL A 252 3.35 -13.05 -8.64
N ALA A 253 4.42 -12.56 -9.29
CA ALA A 253 4.92 -13.18 -10.53
C ALA A 253 5.35 -14.64 -10.33
N ILE A 254 5.99 -14.95 -9.19
CA ILE A 254 6.43 -16.31 -8.82
C ILE A 254 5.22 -17.22 -8.61
N ASN A 255 4.18 -16.74 -7.94
CA ASN A 255 2.96 -17.51 -7.71
C ASN A 255 2.22 -17.83 -9.02
N ALA A 256 2.31 -16.95 -10.02
CA ALA A 256 1.73 -17.19 -11.33
C ALA A 256 2.55 -18.19 -12.16
N ALA A 257 3.85 -17.94 -12.32
CA ALA A 257 4.74 -18.85 -13.05
C ALA A 257 6.17 -18.76 -12.49
N PRO A 258 6.58 -19.72 -11.64
CA PRO A 258 7.88 -19.66 -10.97
C PRO A 258 9.02 -19.80 -11.97
N SER A 259 10.09 -19.02 -11.76
CA SER A 259 11.33 -19.18 -12.53
C SER A 259 12.54 -18.81 -11.67
N ALA A 260 13.68 -19.41 -11.97
CA ALA A 260 14.93 -19.12 -11.27
C ALA A 260 15.25 -17.62 -11.31
N THR A 261 14.99 -16.94 -12.43
CA THR A 261 15.23 -15.48 -12.56
C THR A 261 14.38 -14.67 -11.58
N LEU A 262 13.10 -14.99 -11.42
CA LEU A 262 12.21 -14.27 -10.51
C LEU A 262 12.60 -14.47 -9.04
N TYR A 263 12.85 -15.72 -8.63
CA TYR A 263 13.34 -16.00 -7.28
C TYR A 263 14.63 -15.26 -7.00
N ALA A 264 15.55 -15.24 -7.97
CA ALA A 264 16.83 -14.60 -7.77
C ALA A 264 16.64 -13.08 -7.66
N ASN A 265 15.78 -12.47 -8.48
CA ASN A 265 15.51 -11.04 -8.37
C ASN A 265 14.83 -10.67 -7.04
N ARG A 266 13.86 -11.47 -6.56
CA ARG A 266 13.25 -11.29 -5.23
C ARG A 266 14.25 -11.48 -4.09
N ASN A 267 15.14 -12.46 -4.20
CA ASN A 267 16.24 -12.67 -3.24
C ASN A 267 17.07 -11.39 -3.08
N LEU A 268 17.43 -10.72 -4.18
CA LEU A 268 18.20 -9.47 -4.08
C LEU A 268 17.42 -8.36 -3.37
N CYS A 269 16.11 -8.23 -3.64
CA CYS A 269 15.28 -7.30 -2.88
C CYS A 269 15.32 -7.61 -1.38
N LYS A 270 15.22 -8.88 -1.00
CA LYS A 270 15.23 -9.30 0.41
C LYS A 270 16.58 -9.07 1.09
N LEU A 271 17.69 -9.33 0.39
CA LEU A 271 19.03 -8.97 0.88
C LEU A 271 19.15 -7.47 1.17
N LEU A 272 18.61 -6.63 0.27
CA LEU A 272 18.61 -5.17 0.44
C LEU A 272 17.64 -4.67 1.51
N LEU A 273 16.73 -5.53 1.98
CA LEU A 273 15.80 -5.29 3.08
C LEU A 273 16.26 -5.93 4.40
N ASP A 274 17.47 -6.50 4.44
CA ASP A 274 17.99 -7.26 5.58
C ASP A 274 17.13 -8.49 5.98
N ASP A 275 16.38 -9.05 5.03
CA ASP A 275 15.60 -10.29 5.18
C ASP A 275 16.44 -11.51 4.77
N GLY A 276 17.34 -11.93 5.66
CA GLY A 276 18.26 -13.05 5.41
C GLY A 276 17.59 -14.41 5.25
N GLU A 277 16.57 -14.72 6.03
CA GLU A 277 15.85 -16.00 5.96
C GLU A 277 15.06 -16.10 4.65
N GLY A 278 14.33 -15.04 4.30
CA GLY A 278 13.59 -14.97 3.06
C GLY A 278 14.51 -14.98 1.84
N ALA A 279 15.68 -14.34 1.92
CA ALA A 279 16.69 -14.38 0.88
C ALA A 279 17.24 -15.81 0.70
N LEU A 280 17.56 -16.51 1.78
CA LEU A 280 18.07 -17.89 1.72
C LEU A 280 17.04 -18.84 1.08
N SER A 281 15.77 -18.73 1.47
CA SER A 281 14.67 -19.49 0.89
C SER A 281 14.59 -19.33 -0.64
N ASP A 282 14.68 -18.09 -1.13
CA ASP A 282 14.65 -17.79 -2.56
C ASP A 282 15.90 -18.31 -3.29
N ALA A 283 17.08 -18.23 -2.67
CA ALA A 283 18.33 -18.73 -3.26
C ALA A 283 18.31 -20.25 -3.41
N LEU A 284 17.78 -20.99 -2.41
CA LEU A 284 17.62 -22.44 -2.49
C LEU A 284 16.65 -22.82 -3.62
N ARG A 285 15.51 -22.13 -3.74
CA ARG A 285 14.58 -22.32 -4.88
C ARG A 285 15.25 -22.05 -6.22
N CYS A 286 16.08 -21.02 -6.34
CA CYS A 286 16.85 -20.76 -7.56
C CYS A 286 17.76 -21.92 -7.93
N ARG A 287 18.49 -22.47 -6.95
CA ARG A 287 19.42 -23.59 -7.17
C ARG A 287 18.70 -24.89 -7.49
N MET A 288 17.53 -25.14 -6.91
CA MET A 288 16.70 -26.28 -7.31
C MET A 288 16.29 -26.21 -8.79
N LEU A 289 15.93 -25.01 -9.26
CA LEU A 289 15.52 -24.80 -10.66
C LEU A 289 16.70 -24.72 -11.64
N ARG A 290 17.84 -24.16 -11.21
CA ARG A 290 19.06 -24.02 -12.01
C ARG A 290 20.31 -24.23 -11.14
N PRO A 291 20.72 -25.49 -10.90
CA PRO A 291 21.80 -25.82 -9.96
C PRO A 291 23.15 -25.17 -10.30
N ASN A 292 23.47 -25.07 -11.59
CA ASN A 292 24.76 -24.59 -12.09
C ASN A 292 24.77 -23.09 -12.40
N TRP A 293 23.74 -22.34 -12.01
CA TRP A 293 23.69 -20.91 -12.29
C TRP A 293 24.51 -20.12 -11.26
N ALA A 294 25.68 -19.64 -11.67
CA ALA A 294 26.62 -18.92 -10.80
C ALA A 294 25.96 -17.80 -9.97
N LYS A 295 25.00 -17.08 -10.54
CA LYS A 295 24.24 -16.01 -9.85
C LYS A 295 23.45 -16.55 -8.65
N ALA A 296 22.92 -17.77 -8.72
CA ALA A 296 22.19 -18.39 -7.63
C ALA A 296 23.11 -18.81 -6.48
N CYS A 297 24.30 -19.36 -6.80
CA CYS A 297 25.32 -19.69 -5.81
C CYS A 297 25.79 -18.44 -5.05
N TYR A 298 26.08 -17.35 -5.77
CA TYR A 298 26.45 -16.08 -5.17
C TYR A 298 25.36 -15.55 -4.22
N ARG A 299 24.10 -15.57 -4.67
CA ARG A 299 22.95 -15.11 -3.87
C ARG A 299 22.71 -15.95 -2.61
N GLN A 300 22.97 -17.26 -2.66
CA GLN A 300 22.92 -18.12 -1.48
C GLN A 300 24.04 -17.77 -0.49
N ALA A 301 25.27 -17.59 -0.97
CA ALA A 301 26.39 -17.20 -0.13
C ALA A 301 26.14 -15.86 0.57
N ALA A 302 25.62 -14.86 -0.15
CA ALA A 302 25.24 -13.56 0.41
C ALA A 302 24.16 -13.69 1.50
N ALA A 303 23.15 -14.54 1.32
CA ALA A 303 22.12 -14.78 2.33
C ALA A 303 22.70 -15.45 3.59
N HIS A 304 23.60 -16.43 3.44
CA HIS A 304 24.30 -17.03 4.58
C HIS A 304 25.18 -16.03 5.32
N MET A 305 25.88 -15.15 4.61
CA MET A 305 26.69 -14.08 5.23
C MET A 305 25.81 -13.16 6.08
N LEU A 306 24.67 -12.70 5.53
CA LEU A 306 23.74 -11.85 6.25
C LEU A 306 23.19 -12.50 7.52
N LEU A 307 22.80 -13.77 7.43
CA LEU A 307 22.33 -14.54 8.58
C LEU A 307 23.43 -14.68 9.65
N LYS A 308 24.67 -14.98 9.26
CA LYS A 308 25.80 -15.07 10.21
C LYS A 308 26.04 -13.75 10.95
N VAL A 309 25.96 -12.62 10.26
CA VAL A 309 26.08 -11.28 10.88
C VAL A 309 24.97 -11.06 11.92
N ASN A 310 23.73 -11.44 11.59
CA ASN A 310 22.60 -11.31 12.51
C ASN A 310 22.66 -12.24 13.73
N TYR A 311 23.31 -13.41 13.62
CA TYR A 311 23.57 -14.28 14.78
C TYR A 311 24.72 -13.76 15.65
N SER A 312 25.75 -13.12 15.09
CA SER A 312 26.85 -12.53 15.86
C SER A 312 26.51 -11.23 16.60
N LEU A 313 25.39 -10.58 16.25
CA LEU A 313 24.91 -9.33 16.87
C LEU A 313 23.82 -9.55 17.93
N ARG A 314 23.32 -10.78 18.11
CA ARG A 314 22.45 -11.10 19.25
C ARG A 314 23.33 -11.25 20.50
N PRO A 315 23.10 -10.50 21.58
CA PRO A 315 23.77 -10.77 22.84
C PRO A 315 23.46 -12.21 23.22
N THR A 316 24.49 -13.03 23.41
CA THR A 316 24.37 -14.27 24.17
C THR A 316 23.86 -13.89 25.55
N ILE A 317 22.66 -14.37 25.87
CA ILE A 317 22.04 -14.28 27.21
C ILE A 317 22.96 -14.93 28.23
#